data_AF-A0A453ITR0-F1
#
_entry.id   AF-A0A453ITR0-F1
#
_cell.length_a   1.000
_cell.length_b   1.000
_cell.length_c   1.000
_cell.angle_alpha   90.00
_cell.angle_beta   90.00
_cell.angle_gamma   90.00
#
_symmetry.space_group_name_H-M   'P 1'
#
loop_
_entity.id
_entity.type
_entity.pdbx_description
1 polymer ?
#
loop_
_entity_poly.entity_id
_entity_poly.type
_entity_poly.pdbx_seq_one_letter_code
_entity_poly.pdbx_strand_id
1 'polypeptide(L)'
;LAQPLLECRCDVYSFGVILWELATLRMPWGGMNPMQVVGAVGFQDRRLDIPKEIDPLVARIIWECWQKDPNLRPSFAQLTTAL
;
A
#
# COMPACT_ATOMS: atom_id res chain seq x y z
N LEU A 1 17.60 6.42 -23.51
CA LEU A 1 18.06 6.63 -22.12
C LEU A 1 16.83 6.86 -21.25
N ALA A 2 16.12 5.79 -20.89
CA ALA A 2 14.99 5.85 -19.96
C ALA A 2 15.54 5.60 -18.56
N GLN A 3 15.26 6.50 -17.64
CA GLN A 3 15.83 6.50 -16.29
C GLN A 3 15.35 5.28 -15.49
N PRO A 4 16.24 4.57 -14.79
CA PRO A 4 15.90 3.58 -13.75
C PRO A 4 15.16 4.18 -12.53
N LEU A 5 14.77 5.46 -12.57
CA LEU A 5 14.29 6.26 -11.42
C LEU A 5 12.79 6.09 -11.14
N LEU A 6 12.11 5.21 -11.88
CA LEU A 6 10.73 4.80 -11.65
C LEU A 6 10.71 3.35 -11.13
N GLU A 7 11.38 3.06 -10.02
CA GLU A 7 10.93 1.94 -9.18
C GLU A 7 9.52 2.32 -8.74
N CYS A 8 8.51 1.83 -9.46
CA CYS A 8 7.24 2.52 -9.60
C CYS A 8 6.61 2.75 -8.23
N ARG A 9 6.41 4.01 -7.83
CA ARG A 9 5.70 4.33 -6.58
C ARG A 9 4.31 3.70 -6.52
N CYS A 10 3.74 3.36 -7.67
CA CYS A 10 2.53 2.54 -7.79
C CYS A 10 2.76 1.08 -7.35
N ASP A 11 3.90 0.47 -7.66
CA ASP A 11 4.26 -0.88 -7.20
C ASP A 11 4.45 -0.92 -5.68
N VAL A 12 5.02 0.14 -5.09
CA VAL A 12 5.11 0.28 -3.62
C VAL A 12 3.72 0.36 -2.98
N TYR A 13 2.77 1.04 -3.63
CA TYR A 13 1.39 1.08 -3.16
C TYR A 13 0.77 -0.32 -3.20
N SER A 14 0.88 -1.00 -4.34
CA SER A 14 0.39 -2.38 -4.52
C SER A 14 1.03 -3.35 -3.53
N PHE A 15 2.33 -3.18 -3.23
CA PHE A 15 3.00 -3.94 -2.19
C PHE A 15 2.36 -3.73 -0.81
N GLY A 16 2.03 -2.49 -0.43
CA GLY A 16 1.30 -2.21 0.82
C GLY A 16 -0.06 -2.91 0.89
N VAL A 17 -0.76 -3.05 -0.24
CA VAL A 17 -2.03 -3.81 -0.33
C VAL A 17 -1.80 -5.30 -0.09
N ILE A 18 -0.79 -5.88 -0.73
CA ILE A 18 -0.44 -7.30 -0.54
C ILE A 18 0.01 -7.55 0.90
N LEU A 19 0.82 -6.67 1.47
CA LEU A 19 1.27 -6.79 2.86
C LEU A 19 0.09 -6.72 3.84
N TRP A 20 -0.89 -5.84 3.58
CA TRP A 20 -2.13 -5.81 4.36
C TRP A 20 -2.96 -7.10 4.21
N GLU A 21 -3.07 -7.66 3.00
CA GLU A 21 -3.78 -8.92 2.75
C GLU A 21 -3.12 -10.07 3.52
N LEU A 22 -1.78 -10.16 3.49
CA LEU A 22 -1.03 -11.17 4.23
C LEU A 22 -1.15 -10.99 5.75
N ALA A 23 -1.08 -9.76 6.24
CA ALA A 23 -1.14 -9.46 7.67
C ALA A 23 -2.55 -9.71 8.25
N THR A 24 -3.61 -9.45 7.48
CA THR A 24 -5.00 -9.58 7.93
C THR A 24 -5.67 -10.89 7.53
N LEU A 25 -5.12 -11.60 6.53
CA LEU A 25 -5.72 -12.75 5.85
C LEU A 25 -7.12 -12.46 5.29
N ARG A 26 -7.35 -11.22 4.83
CA ARG A 26 -8.64 -10.76 4.31
C ARG A 26 -8.51 -10.30 2.87
N MET A 27 -9.60 -10.44 2.13
CA MET A 27 -9.69 -9.91 0.76
C MET A 27 -9.72 -8.37 0.79
N PRO A 28 -8.81 -7.68 0.07
CA PRO A 28 -8.79 -6.23 0.03
C PRO A 28 -10.01 -5.71 -0.75
N TRP A 29 -10.70 -4.72 -0.18
CA TRP A 29 -11.95 -4.15 -0.70
C TRP A 29 -13.03 -5.19 -1.05
N GLY A 30 -13.15 -6.25 -0.23
CA GLY A 30 -14.17 -7.28 -0.42
C GLY A 30 -15.57 -6.72 -0.67
N GLY A 31 -16.24 -7.23 -1.70
CA GLY A 31 -17.57 -6.77 -2.12
C GLY A 31 -17.58 -5.57 -3.08
N MET A 32 -16.42 -5.01 -3.45
CA MET A 32 -16.31 -3.98 -4.47
C MET A 32 -15.84 -4.57 -5.81
N ASN A 33 -16.38 -4.05 -6.93
CA ASN A 33 -15.84 -4.33 -8.26
C ASN A 33 -14.65 -3.40 -8.59
N PRO A 34 -13.84 -3.69 -9.63
CA PRO A 34 -12.65 -2.89 -9.94
C PRO A 34 -12.92 -1.39 -10.15
N MET A 35 -14.02 -1.02 -10.80
CA MET A 35 -14.37 0.39 -11.01
C MET A 35 -14.71 1.10 -9.70
N GLN A 36 -15.39 0.42 -8.77
CA GLN A 36 -15.65 0.93 -7.43
C GLN A 36 -14.36 1.12 -6.62
N VAL A 37 -13.38 0.23 -6.76
CA VAL A 37 -12.07 0.37 -6.12
C VAL A 37 -11.32 1.58 -6.66
N VAL A 38 -11.31 1.79 -7.99
CA VAL A 38 -10.73 3.00 -8.61
C VAL A 38 -11.38 4.28 -8.06
N GLY A 39 -12.71 4.29 -7.94
CA GLY A 39 -13.48 5.36 -7.28
C GLY A 39 -13.01 5.63 -5.84
N ALA A 40 -13.01 4.57 -5.02
CA ALA A 40 -12.71 4.65 -3.61
C ALA A 40 -11.26 5.09 -3.34
N VAL A 41 -10.29 4.51 -4.04
CA VAL A 41 -8.86 4.78 -3.82
C VAL A 41 -8.43 6.07 -4.51
N GLY A 42 -8.76 6.23 -5.79
CA GLY A 42 -8.25 7.33 -6.63
C GLY A 42 -8.94 8.67 -6.37
N PHE A 43 -10.23 8.66 -6.01
CA PHE A 43 -11.02 9.89 -5.90
C PHE A 43 -11.50 10.18 -4.48
N GLN A 44 -11.80 9.15 -3.68
CA GLN A 44 -12.26 9.32 -2.30
C GLN A 44 -11.13 9.22 -1.26
N ASP A 45 -9.91 8.94 -1.71
CA ASP A 45 -8.74 8.73 -0.85
C ASP A 45 -8.96 7.65 0.24
N ARG A 46 -9.85 6.70 -0.01
CA ARG A 46 -10.16 5.61 0.91
C ARG A 46 -8.97 4.65 0.99
N ARG A 47 -8.67 4.18 2.20
CA ARG A 47 -7.69 3.13 2.48
C ARG A 47 -8.36 1.99 3.24
N LEU A 48 -7.69 0.83 3.29
CA LEU A 48 -8.15 -0.30 4.10
C LEU A 48 -7.85 -0.02 5.57
N ASP A 49 -8.73 -0.44 6.46
CA ASP A 49 -8.51 -0.30 7.89
C ASP A 49 -7.39 -1.25 8.33
N ILE A 50 -6.44 -0.74 9.12
CA ILE A 50 -5.35 -1.55 9.70
C ILE A 50 -5.78 -1.93 11.12
N PRO A 51 -6.08 -3.21 11.41
CA PRO A 51 -6.47 -3.65 12.74
C PRO A 51 -5.34 -3.41 13.77
N LYS A 52 -5.70 -3.20 15.04
CA LYS A 52 -4.73 -2.90 16.11
C LYS A 52 -3.88 -4.10 16.51
N GLU A 53 -4.33 -5.29 16.13
CA GLU A 53 -3.68 -6.58 16.41
C GLU A 53 -2.51 -6.85 15.46
N ILE A 54 -2.41 -6.09 14.36
CA ILE A 54 -1.27 -6.17 13.44
C ILE A 54 -0.02 -5.62 14.14
N ASP A 55 1.10 -6.30 13.92
CA ASP A 55 2.39 -5.86 14.44
C ASP A 55 2.63 -4.37 14.11
N PRO A 56 2.98 -3.52 15.10
CA PRO A 56 3.09 -2.08 14.89
C PRO A 56 4.07 -1.66 13.79
N LEU A 57 5.16 -2.43 13.59
CA LEU A 57 6.13 -2.18 12.53
C LEU A 57 5.49 -2.46 11.15
N VAL A 58 4.79 -3.59 11.02
CA VAL A 58 4.07 -3.94 9.79
C VAL A 58 2.96 -2.93 9.49
N ALA A 59 2.18 -2.55 10.49
CA ALA A 59 1.12 -1.55 10.38
C ALA A 59 1.67 -0.20 9.89
N ARG A 60 2.82 0.23 10.43
CA ARG A 60 3.51 1.44 9.99
C ARG A 60 3.97 1.33 8.54
N ILE A 61 4.58 0.22 8.14
CA ILE A 61 5.06 0.00 6.77
C ILE A 61 3.90 0.05 5.77
N ILE A 62 2.78 -0.63 6.07
CA ILE A 62 1.56 -0.59 5.26
C ILE A 62 1.09 0.87 5.07
N TRP A 63 1.05 1.64 6.15
CA TRP A 63 0.65 3.05 6.10
C TRP A 63 1.61 3.93 5.27
N GLU A 64 2.93 3.71 5.39
CA GLU A 64 3.95 4.41 4.59
C GLU A 64 3.85 4.07 3.09
N CYS A 65 3.52 2.83 2.73
CA CYS A 65 3.26 2.44 1.35
C CYS A 65 2.04 3.16 0.73
N TRP A 66 1.08 3.57 1.55
CA TRP A 66 -0.19 4.17 1.11
C TRP A 66 -0.25 5.69 1.14
N GLN A 67 0.90 6.35 1.34
CA GLN A 67 0.99 7.81 1.29
C GLN A 67 0.38 8.36 -0.01
N LYS A 68 -0.39 9.43 0.15
CA LYS A 68 -1.07 10.10 -0.96
C LYS A 68 -0.07 10.65 -1.96
N ASP A 69 0.95 11.35 -1.48
CA ASP A 69 2.09 11.77 -2.28
C ASP A 69 2.97 10.55 -2.60
N PRO A 70 3.12 10.16 -3.87
CA PRO A 70 3.98 9.05 -4.27
C PRO A 70 5.44 9.21 -3.82
N ASN A 71 5.93 10.44 -3.62
CA ASN A 71 7.30 10.70 -3.20
C ASN A 71 7.54 10.40 -1.72
N LEU A 72 6.49 10.39 -0.90
CA LEU A 72 6.56 10.03 0.52
C LEU A 72 6.53 8.51 0.75
N ARG A 73 6.27 7.73 -0.30
CA ARG A 73 6.31 6.27 -0.21
C ARG A 73 7.77 5.80 -0.11
N PRO A 74 8.06 4.76 0.69
CA PRO A 74 9.41 4.23 0.80
C PRO A 74 9.86 3.59 -0.53
N SER A 75 11.17 3.42 -0.72
CA SER A 75 11.71 2.55 -1.77
C SER A 75 11.70 1.09 -1.32
N PHE A 76 11.80 0.14 -2.24
CA PHE A 76 11.93 -1.27 -1.87
C PHE A 76 13.19 -1.52 -1.03
N ALA A 77 14.30 -0.82 -1.29
CA ALA A 77 15.51 -0.92 -0.47
C ALA A 77 15.29 -0.50 0.99
N GLN A 78 14.46 0.52 1.22
CA GLN A 78 14.06 0.93 2.58
C GLN A 78 13.17 -0.14 3.22
N LEU A 79 12.21 -0.69 2.46
CA LEU A 79 11.30 -1.73 2.93
C LEU A 79 12.04 -3.01 3.34
N THR A 80 13.01 -3.47 2.54
CA THR A 80 13.81 -4.68 2.85
C THR A 80 14.72 -4.54 4.06
N THR A 81 15.02 -3.30 4.47
CA THR A 81 15.81 -3.03 5.69
C THR A 81 14.91 -2.94 6.93
N ALA A 82 13.65 -2.54 6.74
CA ALA A 82 12.68 -2.33 7.80
C ALA A 82 11.90 -3.59 8.18
N LEU A 83 11.68 -4.51 7.24
CA LEU A 83 11.10 -5.84 7.45
C LEU A 83 12.17 -6.83 7.90
#